data_AF-A0A7K3NSH2-F1
#
_entry.id   AF-A0A7K3NSH2-F1
#
_cell.length_a   1.000
_cell.length_b   1.000
_cell.length_c   1.000
_cell.angle_alpha   90.00
_cell.angle_beta   90.00
_cell.angle_gamma   90.00
#
_symmetry.space_group_name_H-M   'P 1'
#
loop_
_entity.id
_entity.type
_entity.pdbx_description
1 polymer ?
#
loop_
_entity_poly.entity_id
_entity_poly.type
_entity_poly.pdbx_seq_one_letter_code
_entity_poly.pdbx_strand_id
1 'polypeptide(L)'
;WTIGGDVDLGTGTLTVSQGTLILQGGLVASGASIASGGLLDWAPSANTGFAGVISGAGNFQKSGAATLTLSGNNTYTGATTVSAGILRVTGSLASQSVAVSSGALFDMSPLTDTTYAGVISGAGDFRKS
;
A
#
# COMPACT_ATOMS: atom_id res chain seq x y z
N TRP A 1 11.52 10.18 6.69
CA TRP A 1 11.88 11.07 5.56
C TRP A 1 10.68 11.19 4.63
N THR A 2 10.57 12.30 3.91
CA THR A 2 9.47 12.55 2.96
C THR A 2 10.05 12.83 1.58
N ILE A 3 9.47 12.22 0.55
CA ILE A 3 9.79 12.49 -0.84
C ILE A 3 8.54 13.09 -1.48
N GLY A 4 8.65 14.34 -1.93
CA GLY A 4 7.53 15.11 -2.47
C GLY A 4 7.14 14.75 -3.91
N GLY A 5 8.09 14.23 -4.70
CA GLY A 5 7.90 13.84 -6.09
C GLY A 5 7.87 12.33 -6.30
N ASP A 6 7.89 11.95 -7.57
CA ASP A 6 8.02 10.56 -7.97
C ASP A 6 9.42 10.02 -7.64
N VAL A 7 9.47 8.76 -7.23
CA VAL A 7 10.72 8.02 -7.06
C VAL A 7 10.87 7.09 -8.26
N ASP A 8 11.92 7.27 -9.04
CA ASP A 8 12.26 6.35 -10.14
C ASP A 8 13.58 5.64 -9.86
N LEU A 9 13.49 4.33 -9.68
CA LEU A 9 14.62 3.42 -9.49
C LEU A 9 14.80 2.48 -10.69
N GLY A 10 13.99 2.63 -11.74
CA GLY A 10 13.91 1.69 -12.86
C GLY A 10 13.64 0.27 -12.40
N THR A 11 14.63 -0.60 -12.56
CA THR A 11 14.56 -2.02 -12.14
C THR A 11 15.01 -2.26 -10.70
N GLY A 12 15.45 -1.22 -9.98
CA GLY A 12 15.86 -1.30 -8.58
C GLY A 12 14.69 -1.57 -7.63
N THR A 13 15.04 -1.81 -6.37
CA THR A 13 14.09 -2.08 -5.28
C THR A 13 14.15 -0.97 -4.25
N LEU A 14 12.99 -0.43 -3.87
CA LEU A 14 12.89 0.46 -2.72
C LEU A 14 13.04 -0.35 -1.42
N THR A 15 13.85 0.12 -0.48
CA THR A 15 13.99 -0.53 0.84
C THR A 15 13.74 0.47 1.96
N VAL A 16 12.76 0.18 2.81
CA VAL A 16 12.52 0.89 4.08
C VAL A 16 13.05 0.00 5.20
N SER A 17 14.28 0.26 5.64
CA SER A 17 14.97 -0.58 6.63
C SER A 17 14.50 -0.36 8.07
N GLN A 18 14.15 0.88 8.43
CA GLN A 18 13.66 1.30 9.75
C GLN A 18 12.89 2.61 9.59
N GLY A 19 12.04 2.94 10.57
CA GLY A 19 11.36 4.24 10.65
C GLY A 19 10.39 4.47 9.49
N THR A 20 9.98 5.73 9.31
CA THR A 20 8.96 6.08 8.31
C THR A 20 9.56 6.72 7.06
N LEU A 21 9.23 6.17 5.91
CA LEU A 21 9.37 6.83 4.60
C LEU A 21 7.99 7.24 4.11
N ILE A 22 7.82 8.52 3.80
CA ILE A 22 6.62 9.08 3.20
C ILE A 22 6.87 9.33 1.71
N LEU A 23 6.06 8.74 0.83
CA LEU A 23 6.08 8.98 -0.62
C LEU A 23 4.85 9.78 -1.04
N GLN A 24 5.01 11.01 -1.51
CA GLN A 24 3.89 11.84 -1.99
C GLN A 24 3.64 11.73 -3.50
N GLY A 25 4.58 11.11 -4.24
CA GLY A 25 4.44 10.82 -5.67
C GLY A 25 4.27 9.33 -5.97
N GLY A 26 4.44 8.97 -7.24
CA GLY A 26 4.53 7.59 -7.72
C GLY A 26 5.87 6.92 -7.39
N LEU A 27 5.93 5.62 -7.65
CA LEU A 27 7.14 4.81 -7.52
C LEU A 27 7.30 3.97 -8.79
N VAL A 28 8.40 4.17 -9.50
CA VAL A 28 8.86 3.29 -10.57
C VAL A 28 9.98 2.43 -10.01
N ALA A 29 9.67 1.18 -9.70
CA ALA A 29 10.60 0.20 -9.13
C ALA A 29 10.12 -1.22 -9.46
N SER A 30 11.02 -2.20 -9.43
CA SER A 30 10.65 -3.62 -9.57
C SER A 30 9.93 -4.16 -8.33
N GLY A 31 10.13 -3.52 -7.17
CA GLY A 31 9.51 -3.90 -5.91
C GLY A 31 9.83 -2.93 -4.79
N ALA A 32 9.21 -3.17 -3.65
CA ALA A 32 9.52 -2.49 -2.40
C ALA A 32 9.64 -3.52 -1.26
N SER A 33 10.59 -3.31 -0.35
CA SER A 33 10.72 -4.10 0.87
C SER A 33 10.61 -3.19 2.09
N ILE A 34 9.79 -3.62 3.06
CA ILE A 34 9.58 -2.93 4.33
C ILE A 34 10.08 -3.87 5.42
N ALA A 35 11.25 -3.57 5.98
CA ALA A 35 11.83 -4.38 7.04
C ALA A 35 11.03 -4.24 8.34
N SER A 36 11.26 -5.15 9.29
CA SER A 36 10.69 -5.03 10.63
C SER A 36 11.15 -3.70 11.27
N GLY A 37 10.20 -2.92 11.78
CA GLY A 37 10.45 -1.56 12.28
C GLY A 37 10.34 -0.45 11.22
N GLY A 38 10.13 -0.81 9.95
CA GLY A 38 9.83 0.12 8.86
C GLY A 38 8.35 0.41 8.69
N LEU A 39 8.05 1.62 8.21
CA LEU A 39 6.74 2.06 7.73
C LEU A 39 6.91 2.74 6.36
N LEU A 40 6.26 2.19 5.34
CA LEU A 40 6.05 2.88 4.07
C LEU A 40 4.69 3.58 4.12
N ASP A 41 4.69 4.91 4.23
CA ASP A 41 3.50 5.74 4.10
C ASP A 41 3.40 6.32 2.69
N TRP A 42 2.49 5.79 1.90
CA TRP A 42 2.24 6.26 0.55
C TRP A 42 1.11 7.29 0.57
N ALA A 43 1.48 8.54 0.33
CA ALA A 43 0.66 9.72 0.43
C ALA A 43 0.41 10.42 -0.94
N PRO A 44 -0.01 9.72 -2.01
CA PRO A 44 -0.08 10.32 -3.33
C PRO A 44 -1.15 11.42 -3.42
N SER A 45 -0.80 12.53 -4.08
CA SER A 45 -1.71 13.66 -4.38
C SER A 45 -2.45 13.49 -5.71
N ALA A 46 -1.97 12.60 -6.59
CA ALA A 46 -2.61 12.21 -7.84
C ALA A 46 -2.77 10.69 -7.90
N ASN A 47 -3.71 10.21 -8.72
CA ASN A 47 -3.92 8.76 -8.86
C ASN A 47 -2.65 8.10 -9.39
N THR A 48 -2.20 7.04 -8.70
CA THR A 48 -0.99 6.31 -9.08
C THR A 48 -1.18 4.81 -8.92
N GLY A 49 -0.31 4.05 -9.57
CA GLY A 49 -0.32 2.60 -9.55
C GLY A 49 1.07 2.03 -9.32
N PHE A 50 1.14 0.86 -8.70
CA PHE A 50 2.37 0.12 -8.49
C PHE A 50 2.17 -1.37 -8.81
N ALA A 51 2.93 -1.85 -9.79
CA ALA A 51 2.88 -3.24 -10.24
C ALA A 51 3.94 -4.13 -9.59
N GLY A 52 4.94 -3.54 -8.93
CA GLY A 52 5.93 -4.29 -8.17
C GLY A 52 5.34 -4.96 -6.93
N VAL A 53 6.07 -5.91 -6.37
CA VAL A 53 5.69 -6.58 -5.13
C VAL A 53 6.20 -5.76 -3.94
N ILE A 54 5.29 -5.41 -3.02
CA ILE A 54 5.65 -4.94 -1.68
C ILE A 54 5.83 -6.15 -0.77
N SER A 55 6.97 -6.25 -0.09
CA SER A 55 7.38 -7.42 0.72
C SER A 55 7.91 -7.01 2.09
N GLY A 56 8.13 -7.99 2.98
CA GLY A 56 8.74 -7.78 4.30
C GLY A 56 7.75 -7.82 5.46
N ALA A 57 8.21 -7.43 6.65
CA ALA A 57 7.43 -7.53 7.90
C ALA A 57 7.03 -6.16 8.48
N GLY A 58 7.45 -5.07 7.83
CA GLY A 58 7.08 -3.72 8.23
C GLY A 58 5.67 -3.34 7.79
N ASN A 59 5.22 -2.17 8.26
CA ASN A 59 3.86 -1.71 8.08
C ASN A 59 3.71 -0.88 6.80
N PHE A 60 2.50 -0.89 6.25
CA PHE A 60 2.12 -0.08 5.11
C PHE A 60 1.01 0.90 5.50
N GLN A 61 1.13 2.15 5.10
CA GLN A 61 0.09 3.16 5.26
C GLN A 61 -0.22 3.84 3.94
N LYS A 62 -1.50 4.10 3.71
CA LYS A 62 -2.01 4.89 2.61
C LYS A 62 -2.70 6.13 3.18
N SER A 63 -2.02 7.27 3.18
CA SER A 63 -2.49 8.53 3.78
C SER A 63 -2.85 9.63 2.78
N GLY A 64 -2.56 9.44 1.49
CA GLY A 64 -2.83 10.44 0.44
C GLY A 64 -4.30 10.51 0.06
N ALA A 65 -4.79 11.65 -0.41
CA ALA A 65 -6.20 11.79 -0.81
C ALA A 65 -6.55 11.04 -2.12
N ALA A 66 -5.57 10.79 -2.99
CA ALA A 66 -5.80 10.16 -4.28
C ALA A 66 -5.95 8.63 -4.19
N THR A 67 -6.22 7.98 -5.32
CA THR A 67 -6.21 6.51 -5.42
C THR A 67 -4.78 6.00 -5.58
N LEU A 68 -4.41 5.01 -4.75
CA LEU A 68 -3.25 4.15 -5.01
C LEU A 68 -3.76 2.77 -5.44
N THR A 69 -3.31 2.30 -6.61
CA THR A 69 -3.62 0.95 -7.11
C THR A 69 -2.42 0.03 -6.97
N LEU A 70 -2.55 -1.04 -6.19
CA LEU A 70 -1.56 -2.09 -6.07
C LEU A 70 -1.99 -3.29 -6.93
N SER A 71 -1.29 -3.51 -8.04
CA SER A 71 -1.58 -4.61 -8.97
C SER A 71 -0.66 -5.82 -8.79
N GLY A 72 0.46 -5.66 -8.08
CA GLY A 72 1.34 -6.76 -7.72
C GLY A 72 0.76 -7.69 -6.65
N ASN A 73 1.33 -8.90 -6.54
CA ASN A 73 1.04 -9.83 -5.46
C ASN A 73 1.85 -9.45 -4.21
N ASN A 74 1.32 -8.56 -3.38
CA ASN A 74 2.03 -8.04 -2.22
C ASN A 74 2.13 -9.11 -1.12
N THR A 75 3.36 -9.34 -0.65
CA THR A 75 3.71 -10.40 0.31
C THR A 75 4.10 -9.87 1.69
N TYR A 76 4.04 -8.55 1.90
CA TYR A 76 4.31 -7.99 3.21
C TYR A 76 3.28 -8.45 4.25
N THR A 77 3.73 -8.72 5.47
CA THR A 77 2.89 -9.29 6.53
C THR A 77 2.52 -8.30 7.63
N GLY A 78 3.20 -7.14 7.69
CA GLY A 78 2.86 -6.07 8.62
C GLY A 78 1.49 -5.47 8.36
N ALA A 79 1.02 -4.63 9.28
CA ALA A 79 -0.33 -4.07 9.22
C ALA A 79 -0.49 -3.07 8.06
N THR A 80 -1.68 -3.02 7.49
CA THR A 80 -2.08 -2.04 6.48
C THR A 80 -3.02 -1.02 7.11
N THR A 81 -2.71 0.28 6.98
CA THR A 81 -3.62 1.36 7.39
C THR A 81 -4.03 2.20 6.19
N VAL A 82 -5.32 2.32 5.92
CA VAL A 82 -5.87 3.25 4.93
C VAL A 82 -6.43 4.45 5.69
N SER A 83 -5.65 5.53 5.75
CA SER A 83 -6.02 6.74 6.49
C SER A 83 -6.79 7.75 5.65
N ALA A 84 -6.57 7.77 4.32
CA ALA A 84 -7.30 8.64 3.41
C ALA A 84 -7.33 8.11 1.97
N GLY A 85 -8.27 8.63 1.19
CA GLY A 85 -8.44 8.31 -0.22
C GLY A 85 -8.80 6.83 -0.43
N ILE A 86 -8.30 6.26 -1.53
CA ILE A 86 -8.60 4.89 -1.91
C ILE A 86 -7.30 4.08 -1.96
N LEU A 87 -7.27 2.96 -1.24
CA LEU A 87 -6.33 1.87 -1.52
C LEU A 87 -7.08 0.82 -2.35
N ARG A 88 -6.73 0.73 -3.65
CA ARG A 88 -7.26 -0.30 -4.54
C ARG A 88 -6.25 -1.42 -4.70
N VAL A 89 -6.67 -2.66 -4.51
CA VAL A 89 -5.85 -3.85 -4.72
C VAL A 89 -6.46 -4.68 -5.82
N THR A 90 -5.75 -4.78 -6.95
CA THR A 90 -6.13 -5.67 -8.08
C THR A 90 -5.26 -6.92 -8.16
N GLY A 91 -4.14 -6.94 -7.43
CA GLY A 91 -3.35 -8.13 -7.16
C GLY A 91 -3.79 -8.84 -5.87
N SER A 92 -2.84 -9.13 -4.98
CA SER A 92 -3.12 -9.75 -3.68
C SER A 92 -2.47 -8.97 -2.53
N LEU A 93 -2.96 -9.23 -1.31
CA LEU A 93 -2.45 -8.64 -0.07
C LEU A 93 -2.26 -9.73 0.99
N ALA A 94 -1.01 -9.95 1.43
CA ALA A 94 -0.70 -10.90 2.50
C ALA A 94 -0.78 -10.31 3.92
N SER A 95 -0.98 -9.00 4.04
CA SER A 95 -1.22 -8.34 5.33
C SER A 95 -2.41 -8.98 6.03
N GLN A 96 -2.27 -9.32 7.32
CA GLN A 96 -3.35 -9.99 8.07
C GLN A 96 -4.30 -8.99 8.76
N SER A 97 -4.05 -7.68 8.61
CA SER A 97 -4.86 -6.64 9.23
C SER A 97 -4.89 -5.40 8.33
N VAL A 98 -6.10 -4.98 7.97
CA VAL A 98 -6.36 -3.70 7.29
C VAL A 98 -7.25 -2.86 8.19
N ALA A 99 -6.76 -1.70 8.61
CA ALA A 99 -7.54 -0.68 9.31
C ALA A 99 -7.92 0.43 8.34
N VAL A 100 -9.22 0.74 8.22
CA VAL A 100 -9.74 1.77 7.31
C VAL A 100 -10.34 2.90 8.14
N SER A 101 -9.75 4.09 8.02
CA SER A 101 -10.22 5.28 8.73
C SER A 101 -11.50 5.85 8.10
N SER A 102 -12.27 6.61 8.88
CA SER A 102 -13.47 7.29 8.39
C SER A 102 -13.16 8.13 7.15
N GLY A 103 -13.98 7.98 6.09
CA GLY A 103 -13.81 8.70 4.83
C GLY A 103 -12.74 8.12 3.89
N ALA A 104 -12.07 7.03 4.28
CA ALA A 104 -11.21 6.25 3.40
C ALA A 104 -11.93 5.01 2.86
N LEU A 105 -11.44 4.47 1.74
CA LEU A 105 -11.94 3.26 1.11
C LEU A 105 -10.83 2.24 0.90
N PHE A 106 -11.07 1.01 1.35
CA PHE A 106 -10.32 -0.16 0.91
C PHE A 106 -11.11 -0.91 -0.18
N ASP A 107 -10.58 -0.93 -1.40
CA ASP A 107 -11.22 -1.52 -2.58
C ASP A 107 -10.45 -2.76 -3.03
N MET A 108 -10.98 -3.95 -2.72
CA MET A 108 -10.45 -5.23 -3.19
C MET A 108 -11.13 -5.60 -4.51
N SER A 109 -10.41 -5.43 -5.62
CA SER A 109 -10.90 -5.75 -6.98
C SER A 109 -9.93 -6.70 -7.70
N PRO A 110 -9.63 -7.89 -7.14
CA PRO A 110 -8.64 -8.79 -7.70
C PRO A 110 -9.05 -9.31 -9.09
N LEU A 111 -8.08 -9.53 -9.98
CA LEU A 111 -8.34 -10.07 -11.33
C LEU A 111 -8.93 -11.49 -11.34
N THR A 112 -8.78 -12.22 -10.23
CA THR A 112 -9.38 -13.53 -9.99
C THR A 112 -10.04 -13.55 -8.63
N ASP A 113 -11.06 -14.39 -8.45
CA ASP A 113 -11.66 -14.58 -7.13
C ASP A 113 -10.61 -15.12 -6.16
N THR A 114 -10.29 -14.31 -5.16
CA THR A 114 -9.32 -14.62 -4.10
C THR A 114 -9.96 -14.40 -2.74
N THR A 115 -9.48 -15.15 -1.75
CA THR A 115 -9.87 -14.97 -0.35
C THR A 115 -8.83 -14.09 0.34
N TYR A 116 -9.27 -12.95 0.89
CA TYR A 116 -8.47 -12.21 1.86
C TYR A 116 -8.67 -12.86 3.24
N ALA A 117 -7.59 -13.35 3.85
CA ALA A 117 -7.65 -14.11 5.10
C ALA A 117 -7.50 -13.25 6.36
N GLY A 118 -7.25 -11.95 6.21
CA GLY A 118 -7.02 -11.03 7.31
C GLY A 118 -8.30 -10.40 7.87
N VAL A 119 -8.14 -9.61 8.92
CA VAL A 119 -9.21 -8.77 9.49
C VAL A 119 -9.25 -7.43 8.77
N ILE A 120 -10.45 -6.98 8.39
CA ILE A 120 -10.72 -5.61 7.95
C ILE A 120 -11.48 -4.92 9.08
N SER A 121 -11.03 -3.74 9.50
CA SER A 121 -11.56 -3.01 10.66
C SER A 121 -11.60 -1.51 10.41
N GLY A 122 -12.25 -0.77 11.30
CA GLY A 122 -12.31 0.70 11.27
C GLY A 122 -13.69 1.24 10.88
N ALA A 123 -13.75 2.56 10.66
CA ALA A 123 -14.98 3.30 10.40
C ALA A 123 -15.13 3.73 8.93
N GLY A 124 -14.17 3.38 8.06
CA GLY A 124 -14.24 3.64 6.63
C GLY A 124 -14.94 2.53 5.86
N ASP A 125 -14.97 2.69 4.54
CA ASP A 125 -15.67 1.77 3.64
C ASP A 125 -14.78 0.63 3.17
N PHE A 126 -15.41 -0.52 2.95
CA PHE A 126 -14.82 -1.66 2.24
C PHE A 126 -15.67 -1.98 1.01
N ARG A 127 -15.00 -2.20 -0.12
CA ARG A 127 -15.64 -2.65 -1.36
C ARG A 127 -14.94 -3.89 -1.89
N LYS A 128 -15.74 -4.87 -2.33
CA LYS A 128 -15.30 -5.96 -3.22
C LYS A 128 -15.99 -5.79 -4.57
N SER A 129 -15.27 -6.00 -5.68
CA SER A 129 -15.86 -6.08 -7.03
C SER A 129 -15.18 -7.10 -7.90
#